data_AF-A0AAQ3KAM3-F1
#
_entry.id   AF-A0AAQ3KAM3-F1
#
_cell.length_a   1.000
_cell.length_b   1.000
_cell.length_c   1.000
_cell.angle_alpha   90.00
_cell.angle_beta   90.00
_cell.angle_gamma   90.00
#
_symmetry.space_group_name_H-M   'P 1'
#
loop_
_entity.id
_entity.type
_entity.pdbx_description
1 polymer ?
#
loop_
_entity_poly.entity_id
_entity_poly.type
_entity_poly.pdbx_seq_one_letter_code
_entity_poly.pdbx_strand_id
1 'polypeptide(L)'
;MVKICCIGVGYIGGPTMAVIALKCPSIEVAVVDISVTRIAAWNSDQLPIYEPGLDDVVNLGAGKAADLTYWESVARMIVDVSKFDKIIVEKSTVLVKTAKAIEKILTHNSKGINY
;
A
#
# COMPACT_ATOMS: atom_id res chain seq x y z
N MET A 1 -4.98 -17.76 -4.71
CA MET A 1 -5.59 -16.60 -4.00
C MET A 1 -4.80 -15.37 -4.38
N VAL A 2 -5.47 -14.30 -4.81
CA VAL A 2 -4.80 -13.03 -5.18
C VAL A 2 -4.61 -12.20 -3.93
N LYS A 3 -3.46 -11.53 -3.79
CA LYS A 3 -3.14 -10.64 -2.68
C LYS A 3 -2.72 -9.28 -3.20
N ILE A 4 -3.18 -8.21 -2.56
CA ILE A 4 -2.73 -6.84 -2.81
C ILE A 4 -2.07 -6.33 -1.52
N CYS A 5 -0.87 -5.77 -1.65
CA CYS A 5 -0.19 -5.06 -0.57
C CYS A 5 -0.04 -3.61 -0.98
N CYS A 6 -0.64 -2.69 -0.23
CA CYS A 6 -0.47 -1.26 -0.42
C CYS A 6 0.49 -0.73 0.64
N ILE A 7 1.50 0.03 0.21
CA ILE A 7 2.49 0.67 1.07
C ILE A 7 2.16 2.16 1.05
N GLY A 8 1.41 2.64 2.05
CA GLY A 8 0.92 4.01 2.10
C GLY A 8 -0.52 4.17 2.64
N VAL A 9 -0.75 4.21 3.95
CA VAL A 9 -2.11 4.31 4.53
C VAL A 9 -2.61 5.77 4.77
N GLY A 10 -2.34 6.66 3.81
CA GLY A 10 -2.86 8.04 3.79
C GLY A 10 -4.20 8.20 3.06
N TYR A 11 -4.59 9.45 2.78
CA TYR A 11 -5.80 9.84 2.02
C TYR A 11 -6.01 9.11 0.68
N ILE A 12 -4.94 8.61 0.05
CA ILE A 12 -5.04 7.90 -1.23
C ILE A 12 -5.10 6.39 -1.01
N GLY A 13 -4.11 5.80 -0.34
CA GLY A 13 -4.04 4.34 -0.19
C GLY A 13 -5.15 3.76 0.68
N GLY A 14 -5.48 4.41 1.81
CA GLY A 14 -6.53 3.93 2.72
C GLY A 14 -7.89 3.76 2.05
N PRO A 15 -8.54 4.83 1.55
CA PRO A 15 -9.83 4.75 0.86
C PRO A 15 -9.80 3.86 -0.38
N THR A 16 -8.72 3.89 -1.18
CA THR A 16 -8.59 3.02 -2.37
C THR A 16 -8.63 1.55 -1.98
N MET A 17 -7.88 1.15 -0.94
CA MET A 17 -7.80 -0.23 -0.49
C MET A 17 -9.07 -0.69 0.22
N ALA A 18 -9.72 0.18 0.99
CA ALA A 18 -11.00 -0.09 1.61
C ALA A 18 -12.08 -0.43 0.56
N VAL A 19 -12.17 0.36 -0.52
CA VAL A 19 -13.10 0.09 -1.63
C VAL A 19 -12.74 -1.20 -2.37
N ILE A 20 -11.45 -1.49 -2.60
CA ILE A 20 -11.03 -2.75 -3.23
C ILE A 20 -11.42 -3.96 -2.36
N ALA A 21 -11.17 -3.92 -1.06
CA ALA A 21 -11.56 -5.00 -0.14
C ALA A 21 -13.08 -5.23 -0.16
N LEU A 22 -13.87 -4.16 -0.11
CA LEU A 22 -15.34 -4.23 -0.15
C LEU A 22 -15.89 -4.78 -1.48
N LYS A 23 -15.30 -4.38 -2.62
CA LYS A 23 -15.80 -4.77 -3.96
C LYS A 23 -15.19 -6.07 -4.50
N CYS A 24 -14.08 -6.52 -3.94
CA CYS A 24 -13.36 -7.72 -4.38
C CYS A 24 -13.08 -8.66 -3.20
N PRO A 25 -14.12 -9.26 -2.56
CA PRO A 25 -13.97 -10.06 -1.34
C PRO A 25 -13.15 -11.36 -1.50
N SER A 26 -12.79 -11.73 -2.73
CA SER A 26 -11.88 -12.84 -3.05
C SER A 26 -10.39 -12.44 -3.10
N ILE A 27 -10.09 -11.15 -2.89
CA ILE A 27 -8.73 -10.60 -2.83
C ILE A 27 -8.39 -10.29 -1.37
N GLU A 28 -7.26 -10.82 -0.90
CA GLU A 28 -6.70 -10.43 0.40
C GLU A 28 -5.98 -9.08 0.24
N VAL A 29 -6.47 -8.05 0.94
CA VAL A 29 -5.88 -6.70 0.93
C VAL A 29 -5.16 -6.46 2.24
N ALA A 30 -3.86 -6.19 2.16
CA ALA A 30 -3.04 -5.72 3.27
C ALA A 30 -2.61 -4.28 3.01
N VAL A 31 -2.66 -3.42 4.03
CA VAL A 31 -2.20 -2.03 3.94
C VAL A 31 -1.16 -1.79 5.03
N VAL A 32 0.07 -1.46 4.62
CA VAL A 32 1.28 -1.41 5.45
C VAL A 32 2.08 -0.13 5.23
N ASP A 33 3.14 0.06 6.06
CA ASP A 33 4.13 1.16 6.09
C ASP A 33 5.01 1.00 7.40
N ILE A 34 5.47 2.07 8.11
CA ILE A 34 6.43 2.03 9.26
C ILE A 34 6.00 2.56 10.68
N SER A 35 5.62 3.84 10.87
CA SER A 35 5.35 4.53 12.16
C SER A 35 3.89 4.49 12.66
N VAL A 36 3.70 3.81 13.80
CA VAL A 36 2.52 3.04 14.26
C VAL A 36 1.21 3.79 14.53
N THR A 37 1.22 5.09 14.85
CA THR A 37 0.03 5.80 15.36
C THR A 37 -1.09 5.94 14.32
N ARG A 38 -0.76 6.21 13.06
CA ARG A 38 -1.76 6.27 11.97
C ARG A 38 -2.52 4.96 11.83
N ILE A 39 -1.85 3.83 12.07
CA ILE A 39 -2.48 2.51 12.03
C ILE A 39 -3.29 2.19 13.26
N ALA A 40 -2.87 2.62 14.44
CA ALA A 40 -3.72 2.48 15.62
C ALA A 40 -5.08 3.15 15.37
N ALA A 41 -5.11 4.32 14.71
CA ALA A 41 -6.33 4.98 14.26
C ALA A 41 -7.09 4.21 13.16
N TRP A 42 -6.42 3.68 12.12
CA TRP A 42 -7.07 2.82 11.12
C TRP A 42 -7.59 1.46 11.65
N ASN A 43 -7.19 1.06 12.86
CA ASN A 43 -7.67 -0.15 13.54
C ASN A 43 -8.57 0.20 14.75
N SER A 44 -9.06 1.44 14.83
CA SER A 44 -9.99 1.90 15.86
C SER A 44 -11.25 2.49 15.23
N ASP A 45 -12.25 2.77 16.07
CA ASP A 45 -13.50 3.43 15.66
C ASP A 45 -13.33 4.92 15.29
N GLN A 46 -12.09 5.41 15.16
CA GLN A 46 -11.75 6.81 14.88
C GLN A 46 -10.67 6.88 13.80
N LEU A 47 -11.09 6.93 12.55
CA LEU A 47 -10.18 6.97 11.40
C LEU A 47 -9.32 8.26 11.40
N PRO A 48 -8.04 8.19 10.96
CA PRO A 48 -7.15 9.35 10.94
C PRO A 48 -7.44 10.32 9.78
N ILE A 49 -8.45 10.03 8.96
CA ILE A 49 -8.94 10.90 7.88
C ILE A 49 -10.46 10.92 7.91
N TYR A 50 -11.04 12.11 7.70
CA TYR A 50 -12.47 12.28 7.50
C TYR A 50 -12.78 12.30 6.01
N GLU A 51 -13.61 11.37 5.55
CA GLU A 51 -14.14 11.27 4.19
C GLU A 51 -15.58 10.73 4.30
N PRO A 52 -16.62 11.40 3.76
CA PRO A 52 -18.01 10.99 3.95
C PRO A 52 -18.29 9.55 3.50
N GLY A 53 -18.75 8.69 4.42
CA GLY A 53 -19.06 7.29 4.16
C GLY A 53 -17.85 6.34 4.17
N LEU A 54 -16.65 6.80 4.56
CA LEU A 54 -15.48 5.93 4.67
C LEU A 54 -15.58 4.96 5.85
N ASP A 55 -16.16 5.40 6.98
CA ASP A 55 -16.33 4.56 8.18
C ASP A 55 -17.17 3.29 7.88
N ASP A 56 -18.17 3.41 7.01
CA ASP A 56 -19.03 2.29 6.57
C ASP A 56 -18.24 1.23 5.76
N VAL A 57 -17.15 1.62 5.11
CA VAL A 57 -16.32 0.75 4.25
C VAL A 57 -15.20 0.09 5.07
N VAL A 58 -14.64 0.79 6.05
CA VAL A 58 -13.41 0.39 6.76
C VAL A 58 -13.66 -0.58 7.91
N ASN A 59 -14.81 -0.47 8.58
CA ASN A 59 -15.20 -1.34 9.71
C ASN A 59 -15.37 -2.83 9.34
N LEU A 60 -15.17 -3.21 8.08
CA LEU A 60 -15.21 -4.59 7.57
C LEU A 60 -13.82 -5.24 7.38
N GLY A 61 -12.71 -4.53 7.62
CA GLY A 61 -11.36 -5.12 7.50
C GLY A 61 -10.22 -4.26 8.04
N ALA A 62 -9.65 -4.66 9.18
CA ALA A 62 -8.58 -3.92 9.87
C ALA A 62 -7.37 -4.81 10.23
N GLY A 63 -6.15 -4.38 9.88
CA GLY A 63 -4.90 -5.03 10.34
C GLY A 63 -3.54 -4.44 9.85
N LYS A 64 -2.88 -3.63 10.70
CA LYS A 64 -1.41 -3.32 10.83
C LYS A 64 -0.52 -2.70 9.70
N ALA A 65 0.30 -1.69 10.12
CA ALA A 65 1.52 -1.02 9.56
C ALA A 65 1.39 0.32 8.71
N ALA A 66 2.22 1.38 8.96
CA ALA A 66 1.79 2.83 8.95
C ALA A 66 2.77 3.99 8.50
N ASP A 67 2.46 4.95 7.59
CA ASP A 67 3.26 6.20 7.30
C ASP A 67 4.65 6.15 6.56
N LEU A 68 5.09 7.28 5.95
CA LEU A 68 6.06 7.36 4.83
C LEU A 68 6.97 8.61 4.75
N THR A 69 8.24 8.43 4.33
CA THR A 69 9.03 9.40 3.53
C THR A 69 10.01 8.69 2.55
N TYR A 70 9.62 7.53 2.00
CA TYR A 70 10.61 6.48 1.68
C TYR A 70 10.47 5.75 0.33
N TRP A 71 9.91 6.34 -0.74
CA TRP A 71 9.61 5.61 -1.99
C TRP A 71 10.81 4.81 -2.57
N GLU A 72 12.04 5.33 -2.49
CA GLU A 72 13.25 4.61 -2.93
C GLU A 72 13.56 3.43 -2.00
N SER A 73 13.50 3.63 -0.68
CA SER A 73 13.71 2.58 0.31
C SER A 73 12.61 1.51 0.25
N VAL A 74 11.37 1.88 -0.09
CA VAL A 74 10.27 0.96 -0.38
C VAL A 74 10.56 0.14 -1.64
N ALA A 75 10.99 0.76 -2.74
CA ALA A 75 11.37 0.04 -3.95
C ALA A 75 12.53 -0.96 -3.70
N ARG A 76 13.54 -0.55 -2.93
CA ARG A 76 14.63 -1.43 -2.49
C ARG A 76 14.13 -2.58 -1.60
N MET A 77 13.31 -2.29 -0.59
CA MET A 77 12.69 -3.28 0.27
C MET A 77 11.86 -4.30 -0.52
N ILE A 78 11.09 -3.86 -1.53
CA ILE A 78 10.34 -4.74 -2.43
C ILE A 78 11.26 -5.71 -3.16
N VAL A 79 12.41 -5.25 -3.67
CA VAL A 79 13.44 -6.13 -4.27
C VAL A 79 14.00 -7.09 -3.22
N ASP A 80 14.32 -6.62 -2.02
CA ASP A 80 14.95 -7.40 -0.96
C ASP A 80 14.06 -8.51 -0.39
N VAL A 81 12.74 -8.28 -0.24
CA VAL A 81 11.81 -9.28 0.31
C VAL A 81 11.11 -10.14 -0.74
N SER A 82 11.17 -9.76 -2.02
CA SER A 82 10.51 -10.51 -3.09
C SER A 82 11.15 -11.87 -3.38
N LYS A 83 10.26 -12.86 -3.58
CA LYS A 83 10.58 -14.27 -3.88
C LYS A 83 10.01 -14.78 -5.22
N PHE A 84 9.15 -14.00 -5.85
CA PHE A 84 8.39 -14.33 -7.07
C PHE A 84 8.00 -13.03 -7.77
N ASP A 85 7.67 -13.13 -9.05
CA ASP A 85 7.23 -12.02 -9.91
C ASP A 85 5.99 -11.30 -9.35
N LYS A 86 5.93 -9.98 -9.59
CA LYS A 86 4.86 -9.08 -9.11
C LYS A 86 4.56 -8.02 -10.16
N ILE A 87 3.49 -7.26 -9.93
CA ILE A 87 3.20 -6.03 -10.64
C ILE A 87 3.32 -4.89 -9.63
N ILE A 88 4.15 -3.89 -9.90
CA ILE A 88 4.29 -2.71 -9.04
C ILE A 88 3.50 -1.53 -9.60
N VAL A 89 2.55 -1.00 -8.82
CA VAL A 89 1.72 0.16 -9.18
C VAL A 89 2.09 1.33 -8.28
N GLU A 90 2.72 2.36 -8.84
CA GLU A 90 2.91 3.64 -8.14
C GLU A 90 1.59 4.43 -8.14
N LYS A 91 1.15 4.86 -6.96
CA LYS A 91 -0.11 5.60 -6.79
C LYS A 91 0.08 6.83 -5.90
N SER A 92 0.12 7.99 -6.54
CA SER A 92 0.14 9.31 -5.89
C SER A 92 -0.82 10.28 -6.58
N THR A 93 -0.94 11.51 -6.06
CA THR A 93 -1.67 12.62 -6.69
C THR A 93 -0.77 13.51 -7.56
N VAL A 94 0.56 13.45 -7.37
CA VAL A 94 1.54 14.33 -8.01
C VAL A 94 2.66 13.48 -8.62
N LEU A 95 2.59 13.28 -9.95
CA LEU A 95 3.47 12.39 -10.69
C LEU A 95 4.78 13.10 -11.11
N VAL A 96 5.80 13.07 -10.24
CA VAL A 96 7.13 13.69 -10.49
C VAL A 96 8.18 12.70 -10.97
N LYS A 97 7.84 11.92 -12.01
CA LYS A 97 8.68 10.85 -12.60
C LYS A 97 9.01 9.69 -11.63
N THR A 98 8.33 9.61 -10.48
CA THR A 98 8.53 8.61 -9.43
C THR A 98 8.48 7.18 -9.95
N ALA A 99 7.44 6.82 -10.72
CA ALA A 99 7.32 5.52 -11.38
C ALA A 99 8.57 5.12 -12.20
N LYS A 100 9.17 6.05 -12.96
CA LYS A 100 10.39 5.80 -13.76
C LYS A 100 11.65 5.66 -12.89
N ALA A 101 11.66 6.23 -11.68
CA ALA A 101 12.75 6.04 -10.73
C ALA A 101 12.61 4.68 -10.00
N ILE A 102 11.38 4.28 -9.66
CA ILE A 102 11.05 2.95 -9.13
C ILE A 102 11.41 1.86 -10.15
N GLU A 103 10.97 1.98 -11.40
CA GLU A 103 11.30 1.06 -12.52
C GLU A 103 12.80 0.79 -12.61
N LYS A 104 13.65 1.84 -12.52
CA LYS A 104 15.10 1.69 -12.53
C LYS A 104 15.63 0.85 -11.36
N ILE A 105 15.08 1.02 -10.16
CA ILE A 105 15.49 0.25 -8.97
C ILE A 105 15.08 -1.22 -9.12
N LEU A 106 13.85 -1.47 -9.57
CA LEU A 106 13.29 -2.82 -9.72
C LEU A 106 13.98 -3.63 -10.83
N THR A 107 14.30 -2.98 -11.95
CA THR A 107 14.99 -3.61 -13.09
C THR A 107 16.46 -3.95 -12.81
N HIS A 108 17.11 -3.25 -11.87
CA HIS A 108 18.48 -3.55 -11.44
C HIS A 108 18.51 -4.54 -10.26
N ASN A 109 17.66 -5.59 -10.32
CA ASN A 109 17.66 -6.67 -9.32
C ASN A 109 18.55 -7.85 -9.75
N SER A 110 19.27 -8.45 -8.81
CA SER A 110 20.13 -9.63 -9.03
C SER A 110 19.38 -10.97 -8.91
N LYS A 111 18.05 -10.95 -8.72
CA LYS A 111 17.25 -12.12 -8.34
C LYS A 111 16.52 -12.78 -9.52
N GLY A 112 16.56 -12.19 -10.70
CA GLY A 112 15.83 -12.68 -11.88
C GLY A 112 14.30 -12.58 -11.74
N ILE A 113 13.82 -11.69 -10.86
CA ILE A 113 12.38 -11.46 -10.62
C ILE A 113 11.90 -10.34 -11.55
N ASN A 114 10.73 -10.55 -12.16
CA ASN A 114 10.02 -9.56 -12.98
C ASN A 114 9.07 -8.70 -12.12
N TYR A 115 8.96 -7.41 -12.43
CA TYR A 115 8.21 -6.39 -11.66
C TYR A 115 7.39 -5.45 -12.56
#